data_AF-A0A0Q8PN91-F1
#
_entry.id   AF-A0A0Q8PN91-F1
#
_cell.length_a   1.000
_cell.length_b   1.000
_cell.length_c   1.000
_cell.angle_alpha   90.00
_cell.angle_beta   90.00
_cell.angle_gamma   90.00
#
_symmetry.space_group_name_H-M   'P 1'
#
loop_
_entity.id
_entity.type
_entity.pdbx_description
1 polymer ?
#
loop_
_entity_poly.entity_id
_entity_poly.type
_entity_poly.pdbx_seq_one_letter_code
_entity_poly.pdbx_strand_id
1 'polypeptide(L)'
;MELMDKGWNIASPDVTTPDEIEAFRNTYAENKGSVLPAFEFWLQLRPDPLKRYRMQARQSPDPKMLDAPFSVLAFLHYYCVEGYEDGILYESTHALKNGATKDEVIDTIAVAFIHAAPKGLRYAGTSTLDYLKAFDDSDSPGLPWPDHWNHDPDLLSTGLDFTDPDMLSGELDLIRDWNLRVLGEVPRYVEFLGKYQPNLLKAQRSRFEFALKVSPAQYLPYLLTHFNVTRGFAPGIREGVLMGKGLGMTKLDILDAIKWGMIYGGPAAISTADEAVSDILDDWV
;
A
#
# COMPACT_ATOMS: atom_id res chain seq x y z
N MET A 1 21.74 13.66 -22.62
CA MET A 1 22.01 13.34 -21.20
C MET A 1 21.43 11.96 -20.97
N GLU A 2 22.24 10.98 -20.56
CA GLU A 2 21.74 9.64 -20.26
C GLU A 2 20.95 9.68 -18.94
N LEU A 3 19.79 9.04 -18.94
CA LEU A 3 19.00 8.86 -17.72
C LEU A 3 18.84 7.37 -17.50
N MET A 4 19.52 6.83 -16.50
CA MET A 4 19.58 5.39 -16.26
C MET A 4 18.58 4.93 -15.19
N ASP A 5 17.84 3.86 -15.45
CA ASP A 5 17.00 3.15 -14.48
C ASP A 5 17.11 1.64 -14.68
N LYS A 6 17.51 0.90 -13.64
CA LYS A 6 17.60 -0.57 -13.66
C LYS A 6 18.34 -1.14 -14.88
N GLY A 7 19.45 -0.50 -15.28
CA GLY A 7 20.25 -0.91 -16.43
C GLY A 7 19.82 -0.34 -17.78
N TRP A 8 18.76 0.48 -17.84
CA TRP A 8 18.26 1.09 -19.08
C TRP A 8 18.47 2.58 -19.18
N ASN A 9 18.83 3.05 -20.38
CA ASN A 9 18.71 4.45 -20.75
C ASN A 9 17.25 4.78 -21.08
N ILE A 10 16.53 5.30 -20.09
CA ILE A 10 15.12 5.70 -20.21
C ILE A 10 14.96 7.10 -20.84
N ALA A 11 16.04 7.85 -21.09
CA ALA A 11 15.99 9.09 -21.88
C ALA A 11 15.87 8.84 -23.39
N SER A 12 16.02 7.59 -23.86
CA SER A 12 15.90 7.20 -25.26
C SER A 12 15.03 5.95 -25.39
N PRO A 13 13.70 6.06 -25.15
CA PRO A 13 12.83 4.89 -25.06
C PRO A 13 12.70 4.10 -26.36
N ASP A 14 12.87 4.75 -27.52
CA ASP A 14 12.72 4.12 -28.84
C ASP A 14 13.97 3.37 -29.31
N VAL A 15 15.07 3.41 -28.53
CA VAL A 15 16.32 2.69 -28.82
C VAL A 15 16.63 1.80 -27.63
N THR A 16 16.76 0.49 -27.84
CA THR A 16 17.13 -0.47 -26.79
C THR A 16 18.18 -1.42 -27.32
N THR A 17 19.27 -1.57 -26.57
CA THR A 17 20.39 -2.46 -26.91
C THR A 17 20.25 -3.83 -26.22
N PRO A 18 20.89 -4.88 -26.73
CA PRO A 18 20.96 -6.18 -26.04
C PRO A 18 21.54 -6.07 -24.62
N ASP A 19 22.58 -5.25 -24.43
CA ASP A 19 23.23 -5.05 -23.13
C ASP A 19 22.27 -4.41 -22.10
N GLU A 20 21.45 -3.45 -22.52
CA GLU A 20 20.40 -2.88 -21.66
C GLU A 20 19.37 -3.94 -21.25
N ILE A 21 18.94 -4.80 -22.17
CA ILE A 21 18.00 -5.89 -21.86
C ILE A 21 18.60 -6.84 -20.83
N GLU A 22 19.85 -7.27 -21.02
CA GLU A 22 20.54 -8.15 -20.09
C GLU A 22 20.72 -7.50 -18.72
N ALA A 23 21.16 -6.23 -18.68
CA ALA A 23 21.32 -5.47 -17.44
C ALA A 23 20.00 -5.35 -16.66
N PHE A 24 18.88 -5.15 -17.34
CA PHE A 24 17.55 -5.12 -16.72
C PHE A 24 17.16 -6.47 -16.15
N ARG A 25 17.35 -7.56 -16.90
CA ARG A 25 17.05 -8.91 -16.41
C ARG A 25 17.87 -9.25 -15.16
N ASN A 26 19.17 -8.94 -15.18
CA ASN A 26 20.07 -9.16 -14.04
C ASN A 26 19.63 -8.36 -12.83
N THR A 27 19.36 -7.06 -13.00
CA THR A 27 18.88 -6.18 -11.92
C THR A 27 17.60 -6.72 -11.26
N TYR A 28 16.66 -7.23 -12.07
CA TYR A 28 15.40 -7.77 -11.56
C TYR A 28 15.56 -9.13 -10.89
N ALA A 29 16.36 -10.03 -11.45
CA ALA A 29 16.68 -11.32 -10.83
C ALA A 29 17.36 -11.12 -9.46
N GLU A 30 18.34 -10.22 -9.38
CA GLU A 30 19.05 -9.89 -8.15
C GLU A 30 18.12 -9.32 -7.08
N ASN A 31 17.30 -8.32 -7.42
CA ASN A 31 16.50 -7.60 -6.44
C ASN A 31 15.15 -8.27 -6.12
N LYS A 32 14.60 -9.03 -7.06
CA LYS A 32 13.20 -9.51 -7.00
C LYS A 32 13.04 -11.01 -7.29
N GLY A 33 14.15 -11.72 -7.50
CA GLY A 33 14.19 -13.17 -7.71
C GLY A 33 14.00 -13.58 -9.17
N SER A 34 13.13 -12.88 -9.91
CA SER A 34 12.94 -13.10 -11.34
C SER A 34 12.41 -11.85 -12.04
N VAL A 35 12.45 -11.89 -13.38
CA VAL A 35 11.77 -10.91 -14.23
C VAL A 35 10.31 -11.34 -14.37
N LEU A 36 9.38 -10.41 -14.17
CA LEU A 36 7.95 -10.70 -14.37
C LEU A 36 7.68 -11.10 -15.83
N PRO A 37 6.81 -12.08 -16.09
CA PRO A 37 6.43 -12.47 -17.46
C PRO A 37 5.91 -11.29 -18.30
N ALA A 38 5.21 -10.34 -17.67
CA ALA A 38 4.74 -9.11 -18.33
C ALA A 38 5.89 -8.21 -18.81
N PHE A 39 7.01 -8.15 -18.08
CA PHE A 39 8.18 -7.39 -18.53
C PHE A 39 8.93 -8.13 -19.62
N GLU A 40 9.04 -9.46 -19.51
CA GLU A 40 9.64 -10.30 -20.54
C GLU A 40 8.87 -10.22 -21.88
N PHE A 41 7.54 -10.11 -21.83
CA PHE A 41 6.71 -9.84 -23.01
C PHE A 41 7.13 -8.57 -23.76
N TRP A 42 7.27 -7.44 -23.04
CA TRP A 42 7.69 -6.18 -23.65
C TRP A 42 9.15 -6.22 -24.12
N LEU A 43 10.03 -6.85 -23.34
CA LEU A 43 11.43 -7.05 -23.69
C LEU A 43 11.63 -7.73 -25.05
N GLN A 44 10.79 -8.71 -25.38
CA GLN A 44 10.92 -9.48 -26.63
C GLN A 44 10.26 -8.82 -27.84
N LEU A 45 9.19 -8.05 -27.61
CA LEU A 45 8.36 -7.52 -28.70
C LEU A 45 8.66 -6.05 -28.99
N ARG A 46 8.53 -5.21 -27.97
CA ARG A 46 8.68 -3.76 -28.04
C ARG A 46 9.11 -3.25 -26.66
N PRO A 47 10.41 -3.02 -26.39
CA PRO A 47 10.88 -2.55 -25.08
C PRO A 47 10.47 -1.11 -24.75
N ASP A 48 10.11 -0.33 -25.76
CA ASP A 48 9.82 1.10 -25.65
C ASP A 48 8.66 1.47 -24.70
N PRO A 49 7.55 0.70 -24.58
CA PRO A 49 6.50 0.97 -23.61
C PRO A 49 6.98 0.66 -22.19
N LEU A 50 7.81 -0.37 -22.01
CA LEU A 50 8.37 -0.69 -20.70
C LEU A 50 9.37 0.41 -20.27
N LYS A 51 10.20 0.95 -21.17
CA LYS A 51 11.07 2.10 -20.86
C LYS A 51 10.26 3.32 -20.42
N ARG A 52 9.14 3.62 -21.09
CA ARG A 52 8.22 4.70 -20.70
C ARG A 52 7.54 4.44 -19.36
N TYR A 53 7.16 3.20 -19.07
CA TYR A 53 6.64 2.80 -17.76
C TYR A 53 7.71 3.00 -16.67
N ARG A 54 8.97 2.62 -16.91
CA ARG A 54 10.07 2.86 -15.96
C ARG A 54 10.33 4.35 -15.75
N MET A 55 10.23 5.16 -16.81
CA MET A 55 10.30 6.61 -16.70
C MET A 55 9.20 7.17 -15.79
N GLN A 56 7.94 6.71 -15.94
CA GLN A 56 6.86 7.10 -15.03
C GLN A 56 7.16 6.66 -13.59
N ALA A 57 7.50 5.38 -13.37
CA ALA A 57 7.78 4.83 -12.05
C ALA A 57 8.92 5.57 -11.33
N ARG A 58 9.91 6.08 -12.07
CA ARG A 58 10.99 6.90 -11.51
C ARG A 58 10.53 8.28 -11.03
N GLN A 59 9.48 8.83 -11.64
CA GLN A 59 8.92 10.14 -11.29
C GLN A 59 7.83 10.05 -10.20
N SER A 60 7.34 8.84 -9.90
CA SER A 60 6.32 8.60 -8.88
C SER A 60 6.75 8.97 -7.46
N PRO A 61 7.91 8.53 -6.93
CA PRO A 61 8.27 8.85 -5.56
C PRO A 61 8.61 10.33 -5.40
N ASP A 62 8.27 10.92 -4.26
CA ASP A 62 8.91 12.18 -3.87
C ASP A 62 10.41 11.94 -3.64
N PRO A 63 11.33 12.83 -4.10
CA PRO A 63 12.75 12.68 -3.84
C PRO A 63 13.11 12.50 -2.37
N LYS A 64 12.32 13.07 -1.45
CA LYS A 64 12.50 12.92 -0.01
C LYS A 64 12.08 11.56 0.54
N MET A 65 11.37 10.76 -0.25
CA MET A 65 10.83 9.45 0.10
C MET A 65 11.56 8.30 -0.63
N LEU A 66 12.61 8.61 -1.41
CA LEU A 66 13.34 7.63 -2.21
C LEU A 66 14.01 6.53 -1.37
N ASP A 67 14.38 6.85 -0.13
CA ASP A 67 15.10 5.93 0.75
C ASP A 67 14.16 5.00 1.53
N ALA A 68 12.83 5.19 1.44
CA ALA A 68 11.86 4.43 2.21
C ALA A 68 11.00 3.53 1.29
N PRO A 69 11.28 2.21 1.20
CA PRO A 69 10.65 1.34 0.22
C PRO A 69 9.25 0.85 0.66
N PHE A 70 8.54 1.53 1.57
CA PHE A 70 7.21 1.09 2.01
C PHE A 70 6.14 1.16 0.90
N SER A 71 6.37 1.92 -0.18
CA SER A 71 5.53 1.86 -1.39
C SER A 71 5.53 0.48 -2.05
N VAL A 72 6.61 -0.30 -1.91
CA VAL A 72 6.68 -1.70 -2.35
C VAL A 72 5.62 -2.53 -1.64
N LEU A 73 5.47 -2.32 -0.33
CA LEU A 73 4.47 -3.02 0.46
C LEU A 73 3.03 -2.56 0.10
N ALA A 74 2.83 -1.32 -0.37
CA ALA A 74 1.54 -0.91 -0.91
C ALA A 74 1.15 -1.61 -2.22
N PHE A 75 2.13 -1.92 -3.08
CA PHE A 75 1.90 -2.81 -4.23
C PHE A 75 1.62 -4.24 -3.78
N LEU A 76 2.34 -4.76 -2.77
CA LEU A 76 2.05 -6.07 -2.20
C LEU A 76 0.59 -6.15 -1.70
N HIS A 77 0.13 -5.14 -0.96
CA HIS A 77 -1.26 -5.05 -0.51
C HIS A 77 -2.23 -5.14 -1.69
N TYR A 78 -2.03 -4.31 -2.72
CA TYR A 78 -2.86 -4.32 -3.92
C TYR A 78 -2.87 -5.68 -4.63
N TYR A 79 -1.69 -6.30 -4.84
CA TYR A 79 -1.59 -7.60 -5.49
C TYR A 79 -2.23 -8.72 -4.69
N CYS A 80 -2.17 -8.67 -3.35
CA CYS A 80 -2.93 -9.57 -2.50
C CYS A 80 -4.44 -9.38 -2.70
N VAL A 81 -4.93 -8.14 -2.79
CA VAL A 81 -6.37 -7.87 -3.01
C VAL A 81 -6.86 -8.36 -4.37
N GLU A 82 -6.08 -8.12 -5.43
CA GLU A 82 -6.41 -8.58 -6.78
C GLU A 82 -6.21 -10.09 -6.99
N GLY A 83 -5.37 -10.72 -6.17
CA GLY A 83 -4.97 -12.12 -6.33
C GLY A 83 -3.93 -12.32 -7.45
N TYR A 84 -3.00 -11.36 -7.60
CA TYR A 84 -1.93 -11.45 -8.59
C TYR A 84 -0.73 -12.23 -8.03
N GLU A 85 -0.75 -13.54 -8.22
CA GLU A 85 0.22 -14.49 -7.61
C GLU A 85 1.70 -14.10 -7.83
N ASP A 86 2.12 -13.85 -9.08
CA ASP A 86 3.50 -13.46 -9.37
C ASP A 86 3.89 -12.16 -8.65
N GLY A 87 2.96 -11.19 -8.60
CA GLY A 87 3.17 -9.90 -7.94
C GLY A 87 3.34 -10.03 -6.43
N ILE A 88 2.62 -10.95 -5.78
CA ILE A 88 2.70 -11.18 -4.33
C ILE A 88 4.10 -11.66 -3.95
N LEU A 89 4.61 -12.71 -4.63
CA LEU A 89 5.97 -13.22 -4.37
C LEU A 89 7.03 -12.16 -4.70
N TYR A 90 6.85 -11.48 -5.83
CA TYR A 90 7.77 -10.47 -6.34
C TYR A 90 7.93 -9.29 -5.37
N GLU A 91 6.85 -8.69 -4.84
CA GLU A 91 6.99 -7.57 -3.90
C GLU A 91 7.34 -8.03 -2.48
N SER A 92 6.95 -9.24 -2.06
CA SER A 92 7.40 -9.79 -0.77
C SER A 92 8.92 -9.99 -0.77
N THR A 93 9.47 -10.60 -1.83
CA THR A 93 10.91 -10.77 -2.01
C THR A 93 11.62 -9.43 -2.08
N HIS A 94 11.04 -8.48 -2.82
CA HIS A 94 11.61 -7.16 -2.98
C HIS A 94 11.64 -6.38 -1.66
N ALA A 95 10.57 -6.40 -0.87
CA ALA A 95 10.51 -5.72 0.42
C ALA A 95 11.56 -6.27 1.39
N LEU A 96 11.61 -7.60 1.54
CA LEU A 96 12.56 -8.27 2.43
C LEU A 96 14.03 -7.99 2.05
N LYS A 97 14.36 -8.01 0.75
CA LYS A 97 15.69 -7.65 0.27
C LYS A 97 16.05 -6.17 0.46
N ASN A 98 15.06 -5.30 0.65
CA ASN A 98 15.26 -3.87 0.95
C ASN A 98 15.11 -3.57 2.45
N GLY A 99 15.24 -4.58 3.32
CA GLY A 99 15.30 -4.40 4.77
C GLY A 99 13.96 -4.47 5.49
N ALA A 100 12.85 -4.81 4.81
CA ALA A 100 11.63 -5.12 5.55
C ALA A 100 11.84 -6.38 6.40
N THR A 101 11.24 -6.42 7.59
CA THR A 101 11.07 -7.65 8.37
C THR A 101 9.93 -8.49 7.79
N LYS A 102 9.89 -9.77 8.14
CA LYS A 102 8.75 -10.65 7.85
C LYS A 102 7.48 -10.12 8.50
N ASP A 103 7.57 -9.55 9.69
CA ASP A 103 6.40 -9.06 10.41
C ASP A 103 5.77 -7.83 9.70
N GLU A 104 6.56 -6.93 9.11
CA GLU A 104 6.04 -5.82 8.29
C GLU A 104 5.36 -6.30 7.00
N VAL A 105 5.91 -7.35 6.38
CA VAL A 105 5.28 -8.02 5.24
C VAL A 105 3.97 -8.69 5.66
N ILE A 106 3.95 -9.36 6.82
CA ILE A 106 2.75 -10.03 7.36
C ILE A 106 1.68 -9.01 7.73
N ASP A 107 2.02 -7.88 8.35
CA ASP A 107 1.10 -6.77 8.62
C ASP A 107 0.42 -6.28 7.34
N THR A 108 1.20 -6.09 6.27
CA THR A 108 0.68 -5.70 4.94
C THR A 108 -0.32 -6.73 4.40
N ILE A 109 0.02 -8.02 4.49
CA ILE A 109 -0.84 -9.13 4.05
C ILE A 109 -2.10 -9.23 4.93
N ALA A 110 -2.00 -8.95 6.23
CA ALA A 110 -3.12 -8.94 7.16
C ALA A 110 -4.13 -7.83 6.79
N VAL A 111 -3.66 -6.61 6.49
CA VAL A 111 -4.51 -5.53 5.97
C VAL A 111 -5.13 -5.90 4.63
N ALA A 112 -4.39 -6.57 3.73
CA ALA A 112 -4.93 -7.04 2.46
C ALA A 112 -6.05 -8.07 2.66
N PHE A 113 -5.92 -8.97 3.63
CA PHE A 113 -6.94 -9.97 3.96
C PHE A 113 -8.27 -9.35 4.41
N ILE A 114 -8.25 -8.12 4.93
CA ILE A 114 -9.47 -7.37 5.25
C ILE A 114 -10.37 -7.23 4.02
N HIS A 115 -9.78 -6.93 2.87
CA HIS A 115 -10.49 -6.70 1.60
C HIS A 115 -10.59 -7.96 0.75
N ALA A 116 -9.51 -8.75 0.67
CA ALA A 116 -9.40 -9.86 -0.26
C ALA A 116 -10.09 -11.14 0.23
N ALA A 117 -10.18 -11.30 1.57
CA ALA A 117 -10.64 -12.53 2.20
C ALA A 117 -9.89 -13.77 1.63
N PRO A 118 -10.43 -15.00 1.64
CA PRO A 118 -9.72 -16.16 1.10
C PRO A 118 -9.31 -16.07 -0.38
N LYS A 119 -9.99 -15.23 -1.19
CA LYS A 119 -9.75 -15.12 -2.64
C LYS A 119 -8.29 -14.71 -2.92
N GLY A 120 -7.83 -13.63 -2.30
CA GLY A 120 -6.48 -13.13 -2.49
C GLY A 120 -5.42 -14.00 -1.80
N LEU A 121 -5.72 -14.45 -0.59
CA LEU A 121 -4.73 -15.09 0.28
C LEU A 121 -4.40 -16.53 -0.10
N ARG A 122 -5.26 -17.18 -0.89
CA ARG A 122 -4.91 -18.46 -1.54
C ARG A 122 -3.57 -18.35 -2.29
N TYR A 123 -3.35 -17.26 -3.03
CA TYR A 123 -2.16 -17.06 -3.84
C TYR A 123 -0.93 -16.70 -3.02
N ALA A 124 -1.08 -15.95 -1.93
CA ALA A 124 0.00 -15.75 -0.96
C ALA A 124 0.42 -17.09 -0.34
N GLY A 125 -0.56 -17.94 -0.01
CA GLY A 125 -0.34 -19.28 0.53
C GLY A 125 0.43 -20.21 -0.41
N THR A 126 0.20 -20.14 -1.72
CA THR A 126 0.87 -21.00 -2.72
C THR A 126 2.22 -20.49 -3.19
N SER A 127 2.39 -19.17 -3.32
CA SER A 127 3.61 -18.58 -3.91
C SER A 127 4.64 -18.11 -2.90
N THR A 128 4.19 -17.66 -1.72
CA THR A 128 5.01 -16.80 -0.84
C THR A 128 5.23 -17.39 0.55
N LEU A 129 4.33 -18.26 1.02
CA LEU A 129 4.39 -18.82 2.39
C LEU A 129 5.71 -19.52 2.71
N ASP A 130 6.20 -20.38 1.82
CA ASP A 130 7.46 -21.11 2.06
C ASP A 130 8.67 -20.18 2.03
N TYR A 131 8.63 -19.15 1.19
CA TYR A 131 9.67 -18.12 1.16
C TYR A 131 9.71 -17.35 2.50
N LEU A 132 8.56 -16.88 2.99
CA LEU A 132 8.48 -16.17 4.28
C LEU A 132 8.95 -17.05 5.45
N LYS A 133 8.59 -18.33 5.47
CA LYS A 133 9.06 -19.26 6.53
C LYS A 133 10.57 -19.46 6.53
N ALA A 134 11.17 -19.49 5.33
CA ALA A 134 12.59 -19.76 5.16
C ALA A 134 13.46 -18.50 5.28
N PHE A 135 12.89 -17.31 5.08
CA PHE A 135 13.64 -16.06 5.13
C PHE A 135 14.10 -15.76 6.57
N ASP A 136 15.40 -15.50 6.73
CA ASP A 136 16.00 -15.07 7.99
C ASP A 136 16.18 -13.55 7.95
N ASP A 137 15.45 -12.86 8.80
CA ASP A 137 15.44 -11.41 8.98
C ASP A 137 15.98 -11.01 10.36
N SER A 138 16.69 -11.90 11.06
CA SER A 138 17.22 -11.63 12.40
C SER A 138 18.19 -10.45 12.47
N ASP A 139 18.90 -10.16 11.38
CA ASP A 139 19.79 -9.00 11.25
C ASP A 139 19.09 -7.76 10.63
N SER A 140 17.79 -7.85 10.31
CA SER A 140 17.05 -6.76 9.69
C SER A 140 16.66 -5.70 10.72
N PRO A 141 17.00 -4.42 10.52
CA PRO A 141 16.54 -3.34 11.40
C PRO A 141 15.06 -2.96 11.16
N GLY A 142 14.41 -3.55 10.15
CA GLY A 142 13.11 -3.11 9.64
C GLY A 142 13.21 -1.95 8.66
N LEU A 143 12.07 -1.58 8.09
CA LEU A 143 12.04 -0.48 7.14
C LEU A 143 12.38 0.86 7.82
N PRO A 144 13.07 1.77 7.11
CA PRO A 144 13.27 3.14 7.58
C PRO A 144 11.95 3.92 7.42
N TRP A 145 11.01 3.68 8.33
CA TRP A 145 9.76 4.45 8.39
C TRP A 145 10.04 5.94 8.63
N PRO A 146 9.19 6.85 8.13
CA PRO A 146 9.36 8.27 8.41
C PRO A 146 9.36 8.57 9.91
N ASP A 147 10.26 9.43 10.39
CA ASP A 147 10.43 9.72 11.82
C ASP A 147 9.15 10.22 12.52
N HIS A 148 8.23 10.84 11.77
CA HIS A 148 6.95 11.34 12.29
C HIS A 148 5.85 10.26 12.31
N TRP A 149 6.12 9.03 11.86
CA TRP A 149 5.21 7.90 11.98
C TRP A 149 5.39 7.22 13.33
N ASN A 150 4.29 6.72 13.89
CA ASN A 150 4.24 6.20 15.26
C ASN A 150 3.83 4.73 15.26
N HIS A 151 4.64 3.91 15.92
CA HIS A 151 4.41 2.47 16.11
C HIS A 151 3.43 2.15 17.25
N ASP A 152 2.85 3.15 17.90
CA ASP A 152 1.81 2.97 18.91
C ASP A 152 0.51 2.41 18.29
N PRO A 153 0.17 1.13 18.55
CA PRO A 153 -1.05 0.54 18.01
C PRO A 153 -2.32 1.18 18.58
N ASP A 154 -2.25 1.84 19.74
CA ASP A 154 -3.41 2.43 20.41
C ASP A 154 -3.96 3.65 19.65
N LEU A 155 -3.20 4.19 18.68
CA LEU A 155 -3.68 5.23 17.76
C LEU A 155 -4.90 4.76 16.94
N LEU A 156 -4.98 3.47 16.64
CA LEU A 156 -6.13 2.87 15.94
C LEU A 156 -7.25 2.45 16.90
N SER A 157 -7.01 2.47 18.22
CA SER A 157 -7.98 1.97 19.19
C SER A 157 -9.20 2.89 19.35
N THR A 158 -10.39 2.30 19.26
CA THR A 158 -11.65 2.95 19.65
C THR A 158 -11.96 2.79 21.14
N GLY A 159 -11.28 1.88 21.84
CA GLY A 159 -11.64 1.49 23.21
C GLY A 159 -12.82 0.51 23.29
N LEU A 160 -13.19 -0.14 22.18
CA LEU A 160 -14.18 -1.22 22.18
C LEU A 160 -13.70 -2.43 23.01
N ASP A 161 -14.65 -3.14 23.61
CA ASP A 161 -14.39 -4.43 24.26
C ASP A 161 -14.56 -5.58 23.27
N PHE A 162 -13.46 -6.07 22.70
CA PHE A 162 -13.49 -7.20 21.77
C PHE A 162 -13.58 -8.58 22.44
N THR A 163 -13.70 -8.66 23.77
CA THR A 163 -13.97 -9.94 24.45
C THR A 163 -15.44 -10.36 24.33
N ASP A 164 -16.35 -9.39 24.10
CA ASP A 164 -17.74 -9.63 23.73
C ASP A 164 -17.91 -9.46 22.19
N PRO A 165 -18.41 -10.48 21.46
CA PRO A 165 -18.62 -10.38 20.03
C PRO A 165 -19.77 -9.43 19.63
N ASP A 166 -20.69 -9.14 20.55
CA ASP A 166 -21.84 -8.28 20.30
C ASP A 166 -21.51 -6.81 20.61
N MET A 167 -22.16 -5.89 19.91
CA MET A 167 -22.04 -4.46 20.18
C MET A 167 -22.74 -4.14 21.51
N LEU A 168 -21.96 -3.70 22.50
CA LEU A 168 -22.46 -3.29 23.80
C LEU A 168 -23.07 -1.88 23.75
N SER A 169 -23.85 -1.55 24.78
CA SER A 169 -24.42 -0.21 24.92
C SER A 169 -23.32 0.85 24.97
N GLY A 170 -23.42 1.88 24.12
CA GLY A 170 -22.47 3.00 24.06
C GLY A 170 -21.25 2.77 23.15
N GLU A 171 -20.99 1.54 22.71
CA GLU A 171 -19.83 1.24 21.86
C GLU A 171 -19.92 1.88 20.45
N LEU A 172 -21.14 2.05 19.92
CA LEU A 172 -21.31 2.79 18.67
C LEU A 172 -20.86 4.25 18.79
N ASP A 173 -21.02 4.85 19.97
CA ASP A 173 -20.58 6.23 20.21
C ASP A 173 -19.06 6.31 20.30
N LEU A 174 -18.38 5.28 20.86
CA LEU A 174 -16.92 5.18 20.81
C LEU A 174 -16.37 5.14 19.38
N ILE A 175 -17.04 4.41 18.48
CA ILE A 175 -16.67 4.37 17.06
C ILE A 175 -16.87 5.74 16.41
N ARG A 176 -17.99 6.42 16.69
CA ARG A 176 -18.26 7.78 16.17
C ARG A 176 -17.21 8.77 16.67
N ASP A 177 -16.91 8.74 17.96
CA ASP A 177 -15.95 9.65 18.61
C ASP A 177 -14.54 9.47 18.05
N TRP A 178 -14.11 8.22 17.81
CA TRP A 178 -12.83 7.98 17.15
C TRP A 178 -12.81 8.54 15.72
N ASN A 179 -13.88 8.34 14.94
CA ASN A 179 -13.96 8.86 13.58
C ASN A 179 -13.97 10.39 13.57
N LEU A 180 -14.74 11.04 14.45
CA LEU A 180 -14.72 12.50 14.58
C LEU A 180 -13.35 13.03 14.98
N ARG A 181 -12.65 12.34 15.89
CA ARG A 181 -11.31 12.74 16.35
C ARG A 181 -10.25 12.58 15.25
N VAL A 182 -10.28 11.48 14.49
CA VAL A 182 -9.23 11.14 13.53
C VAL A 182 -9.56 11.63 12.12
N LEU A 183 -10.80 11.44 11.64
CA LEU A 183 -11.20 11.83 10.29
C LEU A 183 -11.82 13.23 10.25
N GLY A 184 -12.28 13.76 11.38
CA GLY A 184 -13.09 15.00 11.42
C GLY A 184 -14.55 14.80 11.04
N GLU A 185 -14.95 13.58 10.66
CA GLU A 185 -16.30 13.22 10.23
C GLU A 185 -16.60 11.75 10.55
N VAL A 186 -17.89 11.39 10.57
CA VAL A 186 -18.32 9.98 10.73
C VAL A 186 -18.66 9.41 9.34
N PRO A 187 -17.94 8.37 8.86
CA PRO A 187 -18.26 7.74 7.59
C PRO A 187 -19.67 7.16 7.55
N ARG A 188 -20.35 7.28 6.40
CA ARG A 188 -21.75 6.82 6.25
C ARG A 188 -21.96 5.35 6.54
N TYR A 189 -20.95 4.50 6.32
CA TYR A 189 -21.06 3.07 6.61
C TYR A 189 -21.10 2.78 8.11
N VAL A 190 -20.50 3.63 8.95
CA VAL A 190 -20.56 3.52 10.42
C VAL A 190 -22.01 3.67 10.87
N GLU A 191 -22.72 4.69 10.37
CA GLU A 191 -24.14 4.88 10.69
C GLU A 191 -25.03 3.78 10.12
N PHE A 192 -24.76 3.38 8.88
CA PHE A 192 -25.52 2.32 8.22
C PHE A 192 -25.38 0.99 8.96
N LEU A 193 -24.15 0.53 9.20
CA LEU A 193 -23.91 -0.73 9.91
C LEU A 193 -24.29 -0.62 11.39
N GLY A 194 -24.04 0.51 12.06
CA GLY A 194 -24.46 0.72 13.45
C GLY A 194 -25.98 0.57 13.62
N LYS A 195 -26.77 1.02 12.63
CA LYS A 195 -28.23 0.87 12.64
C LYS A 195 -28.70 -0.54 12.30
N TYR A 196 -28.12 -1.16 11.28
CA TYR A 196 -28.69 -2.38 10.68
C TYR A 196 -27.95 -3.67 11.02
N GLN A 197 -26.65 -3.59 11.34
CA GLN A 197 -25.74 -4.71 11.58
C GLN A 197 -24.60 -4.31 12.55
N PRO A 198 -24.89 -3.91 13.81
CA PRO A 198 -23.87 -3.35 14.70
C PRO A 198 -22.76 -4.35 15.03
N ASN A 199 -23.08 -5.64 15.23
CA ASN A 199 -22.07 -6.66 15.52
C ASN A 199 -21.11 -6.85 14.33
N LEU A 200 -21.60 -6.67 13.09
CA LEU A 200 -20.74 -6.67 11.90
C LEU A 200 -19.81 -5.47 11.87
N LEU A 201 -20.28 -4.28 12.26
CA LEU A 201 -19.43 -3.09 12.37
C LEU A 201 -18.32 -3.31 13.41
N LYS A 202 -18.65 -3.85 14.59
CA LYS A 202 -17.68 -4.18 15.64
C LYS A 202 -16.66 -5.21 15.17
N ALA A 203 -17.12 -6.30 14.55
CA ALA A 203 -16.24 -7.33 13.99
C ALA A 203 -15.32 -6.76 12.89
N GLN A 204 -15.84 -5.90 12.01
CA GLN A 204 -15.02 -5.22 11.00
C GLN A 204 -13.98 -4.31 11.64
N ARG A 205 -14.38 -3.53 12.65
CA ARG A 205 -13.48 -2.63 13.38
C ARG A 205 -12.32 -3.38 14.02
N SER A 206 -12.62 -4.51 14.68
CA SER A 206 -11.60 -5.40 15.27
C SER A 206 -10.50 -5.77 14.26
N ARG A 207 -10.88 -6.08 13.02
CA ARG A 207 -9.90 -6.46 11.98
C ARG A 207 -8.92 -5.33 11.67
N PHE A 208 -9.35 -4.07 11.69
CA PHE A 208 -8.48 -2.92 11.44
C PHE A 208 -7.62 -2.57 12.66
N GLU A 209 -8.17 -2.58 13.87
CA GLU A 209 -7.40 -2.22 15.09
C GLU A 209 -6.25 -3.18 15.38
N PHE A 210 -6.38 -4.44 14.97
CA PHE A 210 -5.36 -5.46 15.20
C PHE A 210 -4.58 -5.87 13.94
N ALA A 211 -4.76 -5.16 12.82
CA ALA A 211 -4.14 -5.52 11.54
C ALA A 211 -2.62 -5.33 11.55
N LEU A 212 -2.14 -4.31 12.27
CA LEU A 212 -0.73 -3.95 12.35
C LEU A 212 -0.17 -4.35 13.72
N LYS A 213 0.94 -5.07 13.73
CA LYS A 213 1.64 -5.52 14.94
C LYS A 213 2.97 -4.82 15.14
N VAL A 214 3.69 -4.56 14.05
CA VAL A 214 5.02 -3.93 14.08
C VAL A 214 5.08 -2.64 13.26
N SER A 215 4.22 -2.50 12.25
CA SER A 215 4.22 -1.35 11.36
C SER A 215 3.54 -0.12 12.02
N PRO A 216 3.94 1.11 11.66
CA PRO A 216 3.29 2.32 12.19
C PRO A 216 1.81 2.42 11.85
N ALA A 217 1.03 3.06 12.71
CA ALA A 217 -0.41 3.24 12.50
C ALA A 217 -0.75 3.99 11.19
N GLN A 218 0.10 4.95 10.80
CA GLN A 218 0.01 5.74 9.56
C GLN A 218 0.15 4.89 8.29
N TYR A 219 0.72 3.69 8.41
CA TYR A 219 0.84 2.80 7.27
C TYR A 219 -0.53 2.30 6.79
N LEU A 220 -1.52 2.17 7.69
CA LEU A 220 -2.89 1.80 7.31
C LEU A 220 -3.53 2.82 6.34
N PRO A 221 -3.64 4.13 6.66
CA PRO A 221 -4.16 5.10 5.70
C PRO A 221 -3.32 5.25 4.44
N TYR A 222 -2.00 5.02 4.49
CA TYR A 222 -1.16 4.96 3.29
C TYR A 222 -1.63 3.83 2.34
N LEU A 223 -1.78 2.61 2.86
CA LEU A 223 -2.28 1.46 2.11
C LEU A 223 -3.69 1.70 1.54
N LEU A 224 -4.60 2.21 2.36
CA LEU A 224 -5.97 2.48 1.96
C LEU A 224 -6.04 3.57 0.89
N THR A 225 -5.26 4.64 1.02
CA THR A 225 -5.20 5.71 0.01
C THR A 225 -4.67 5.16 -1.31
N HIS A 226 -3.53 4.47 -1.30
CA HIS A 226 -2.95 3.84 -2.49
C HIS A 226 -3.96 2.90 -3.20
N PHE A 227 -4.58 2.00 -2.44
CA PHE A 227 -5.57 1.05 -2.96
C PHE A 227 -6.81 1.75 -3.55
N ASN A 228 -7.35 2.75 -2.85
CA ASN A 228 -8.56 3.46 -3.30
C ASN A 228 -8.30 4.35 -4.51
N VAL A 229 -7.09 4.94 -4.64
CA VAL A 229 -6.68 5.64 -5.86
C VAL A 229 -6.57 4.65 -7.01
N THR A 230 -5.94 3.49 -6.80
CA THR A 230 -5.75 2.46 -7.84
C THR A 230 -7.07 2.03 -8.48
N ARG A 231 -8.14 1.90 -7.68
CA ARG A 231 -9.48 1.51 -8.16
C ARG A 231 -10.42 2.70 -8.45
N GLY A 232 -9.94 3.94 -8.34
CA GLY A 232 -10.75 5.14 -8.59
C GLY A 232 -11.97 5.30 -7.68
N PHE A 233 -11.82 5.07 -6.37
CA PHE A 233 -12.93 5.12 -5.41
C PHE A 233 -12.87 6.34 -4.48
N ALA A 234 -13.46 7.46 -4.93
CA ALA A 234 -13.42 8.77 -4.24
C ALA A 234 -13.72 8.73 -2.72
N PRO A 235 -14.80 8.08 -2.23
CA PRO A 235 -15.07 8.07 -0.79
C PRO A 235 -13.95 7.43 0.04
N GLY A 236 -13.35 6.35 -0.47
CA GLY A 236 -12.24 5.68 0.21
C GLY A 236 -10.91 6.43 0.09
N ILE A 237 -10.72 7.19 -0.99
CA ILE A 237 -9.58 8.12 -1.10
C ILE A 237 -9.72 9.18 0.01
N ARG A 238 -10.89 9.82 0.13
CA ARG A 238 -11.14 10.82 1.16
C ARG A 238 -10.93 10.28 2.57
N GLU A 239 -11.50 9.13 2.88
CA GLU A 239 -11.33 8.49 4.20
C GLU A 239 -9.86 8.18 4.51
N GLY A 240 -9.11 7.64 3.55
CA GLY A 240 -7.68 7.36 3.72
C GLY A 240 -6.86 8.63 3.97
N VAL A 241 -7.13 9.71 3.22
CA VAL A 241 -6.45 11.00 3.37
C VAL A 241 -6.77 11.66 4.71
N LEU A 242 -8.04 11.70 5.12
CA LEU A 242 -8.45 12.26 6.40
C LEU A 242 -7.84 11.47 7.57
N MET A 243 -7.87 10.14 7.49
CA MET A 243 -7.24 9.29 8.50
C MET A 243 -5.73 9.53 8.56
N GLY A 244 -5.05 9.63 7.42
CA GLY A 244 -3.62 9.96 7.38
C GLY A 244 -3.32 11.30 8.03
N LYS A 245 -4.12 12.33 7.72
CA LYS A 245 -4.02 13.67 8.34
C LYS A 245 -4.19 13.61 9.86
N GLY A 246 -5.23 12.93 10.33
CA GLY A 246 -5.51 12.80 11.77
C GLY A 246 -4.46 12.00 12.54
N LEU A 247 -3.79 11.06 11.88
CA LEU A 247 -2.69 10.28 12.44
C LEU A 247 -1.32 10.98 12.28
N GLY A 248 -1.27 12.20 11.76
CA GLY A 248 -0.04 13.00 11.69
C GLY A 248 0.87 12.69 10.50
N MET A 249 0.37 12.06 9.44
CA MET A 249 1.10 12.00 8.17
C MET A 249 1.34 13.41 7.62
N THR A 250 2.33 13.55 6.75
CA THR A 250 2.52 14.81 6.03
C THR A 250 1.71 14.82 4.73
N LYS A 251 1.50 16.01 4.15
CA LYS A 251 0.98 16.16 2.79
C LYS A 251 1.81 15.37 1.76
N LEU A 252 3.13 15.27 1.97
CA LEU A 252 4.03 14.54 1.06
C LEU A 252 3.76 13.03 1.10
N ASP A 253 3.54 12.46 2.29
CA ASP A 253 3.23 11.03 2.44
C ASP A 253 1.96 10.65 1.67
N ILE A 254 0.93 11.49 1.75
CA ILE A 254 -0.34 11.28 1.04
C ILE A 254 -0.17 11.42 -0.47
N LEU A 255 0.55 12.45 -0.92
CA LEU A 255 0.82 12.63 -2.34
C LEU A 255 1.64 11.45 -2.90
N ASP A 256 2.55 10.87 -2.13
CA ASP A 256 3.28 9.68 -2.51
C ASP A 256 2.34 8.47 -2.73
N ALA A 257 1.44 8.20 -1.77
CA ALA A 257 0.43 7.15 -1.90
C ALA A 257 -0.45 7.32 -3.16
N ILE A 258 -0.87 8.56 -3.45
CA ILE A 258 -1.68 8.90 -4.64
C ILE A 258 -0.89 8.67 -5.92
N LYS A 259 0.37 9.15 -6.00
CA LYS A 259 1.23 8.99 -7.19
C LYS A 259 1.53 7.52 -7.49
N TRP A 260 1.73 6.69 -6.46
CA TRP A 260 1.91 5.25 -6.65
C TRP A 260 0.62 4.56 -7.09
N GLY A 261 -0.53 4.92 -6.51
CA GLY A 261 -1.82 4.34 -6.90
C GLY A 261 -2.21 4.67 -8.35
N MET A 262 -1.80 5.84 -8.84
CA MET A 262 -1.98 6.25 -10.24
C MET A 262 -1.34 5.27 -11.23
N ILE A 263 -0.28 4.54 -10.87
CA ILE A 263 0.41 3.64 -11.80
C ILE A 263 -0.57 2.63 -12.42
N TYR A 264 -1.53 2.14 -11.64
CA TYR A 264 -2.58 1.22 -12.10
C TYR A 264 -3.90 1.90 -12.42
N GLY A 265 -4.26 2.95 -11.69
CA GLY A 265 -5.52 3.68 -11.91
C GLY A 265 -5.51 4.61 -13.14
N GLY A 266 -4.33 4.95 -13.66
CA GLY A 266 -4.14 5.83 -14.80
C GLY A 266 -4.57 7.29 -14.53
N PRO A 267 -4.70 8.12 -15.59
CA PRO A 267 -5.05 9.54 -15.44
C PRO A 267 -6.40 9.78 -14.77
N ALA A 268 -7.39 8.91 -15.00
CA ALA A 268 -8.72 9.04 -14.39
C ALA A 268 -8.67 8.95 -12.85
N ALA A 269 -7.79 8.11 -12.31
CA ALA A 269 -7.61 8.00 -10.86
C ALA A 269 -7.09 9.30 -10.22
N ILE A 270 -6.27 10.09 -10.94
CA ILE A 270 -5.83 11.40 -10.46
C ILE A 270 -7.00 12.39 -10.45
N SER A 271 -7.83 12.40 -11.49
CA SER A 271 -9.05 13.23 -11.48
C SER A 271 -9.97 12.84 -10.33
N THR A 272 -10.16 11.54 -10.06
CA THR A 272 -10.93 11.08 -8.90
C THR A 272 -10.32 11.52 -7.57
N ALA A 273 -8.99 11.48 -7.46
CA ALA A 273 -8.30 11.93 -6.24
C ALA A 273 -8.46 13.44 -6.03
N ASP A 274 -8.30 14.24 -7.09
CA ASP A 274 -8.52 15.69 -7.07
C ASP A 274 -9.93 16.05 -6.61
N GLU A 275 -10.96 15.40 -7.20
CA GLU A 275 -12.35 15.58 -6.80
C GLU A 275 -12.62 15.20 -5.33
N ALA A 276 -11.89 14.19 -4.82
CA ALA A 276 -12.13 13.65 -3.48
C ALA A 276 -11.47 14.47 -2.36
N VAL A 277 -10.30 15.05 -2.62
CA VAL A 277 -9.41 15.56 -1.55
C VAL A 277 -8.69 16.88 -1.83
N SER A 278 -8.92 17.54 -2.96
CA SER A 278 -8.30 18.86 -3.23
C SER A 278 -8.57 19.87 -2.12
N ASP A 279 -9.81 19.92 -1.61
CA ASP A 279 -10.21 20.74 -0.45
C ASP A 279 -9.33 20.48 0.79
N ILE A 280 -9.00 19.22 1.06
CA ILE A 280 -8.19 18.83 2.21
C ILE A 280 -6.72 19.16 1.98
N LEU A 281 -6.21 18.90 0.76
CA LEU A 281 -4.81 19.07 0.40
C LEU A 281 -4.41 20.54 0.31
N ASP A 282 -5.29 21.41 -0.18
CA ASP A 282 -5.01 22.85 -0.33
C ASP A 282 -4.86 23.55 1.03
N ASP A 283 -5.64 23.12 2.02
CA ASP A 283 -5.60 23.64 3.40
C ASP A 283 -4.58 22.91 4.30
N TRP A 284 -3.84 21.92 3.76
CA TRP A 284 -2.85 21.16 4.54
C TRP A 284 -1.52 21.89 4.60
N VAL A 285 -1.28 22.51 5.76
CA VAL A 285 -0.02 23.19 6.12
C VAL A 285 1.02 22.19 6.64
#